data_AF-A0A1H9YUJ0-F1
#
_entry.id   AF-A0A1H9YUJ0-F1
#
_cell.length_a   1.000
_cell.length_b   1.000
_cell.length_c   1.000
_cell.angle_alpha   90.00
_cell.angle_beta   90.00
_cell.angle_gamma   90.00
#
_symmetry.space_group_name_H-M   'P 1'
#
loop_
_entity.id
_entity.type
_entity.pdbx_description
1 polymer ?
#
loop_
_entity_poly.entity_id
_entity_poly.type
_entity_poly.pdbx_seq_one_letter_code
_entity_poly.pdbx_strand_id
1 'polypeptide(L)'
;MRLTPSWLRSSSEGDADERSGDSETTSEFTMVYSPGSDVSTTDTDKTRVREFVPESDTALVAVLDELNTPVTVDEVTDELIEPARPPIETWATVHERLHQDRLPALDAAGAIEFDATRGVIERSITRTNENQFFSSAVLAAISLGLLCVVIALVSVSVLIS
;
A
#
# COMPACT_ATOMS: atom_id res chain seq x y z
N MET A 1 -7.54 -8.76 36.27
CA MET A 1 -9.00 -9.00 36.14
C MET A 1 -9.20 -10.05 35.06
N ARG A 2 -9.85 -11.17 35.38
CA ARG A 2 -10.13 -12.29 34.46
C ARG A 2 -11.61 -12.26 34.13
N LEU A 3 -11.96 -12.19 32.85
CA LEU A 3 -13.34 -12.24 32.37
C LEU A 3 -13.59 -13.64 31.81
N THR A 4 -14.26 -14.49 32.60
CA THR A 4 -14.85 -15.75 32.16
C THR A 4 -16.33 -15.52 31.89
N PRO A 5 -16.85 -15.67 30.66
CA PRO A 5 -18.29 -15.73 30.45
C PRO A 5 -18.81 -17.13 30.82
N SER A 6 -19.74 -17.12 31.76
CA SER A 6 -20.44 -18.24 32.36
C SER A 6 -21.47 -18.87 31.42
N TRP A 7 -21.39 -20.19 31.26
CA TRP A 7 -22.44 -21.02 30.66
C TRP A 7 -23.64 -21.08 31.61
N LEU A 8 -24.79 -20.52 31.21
CA LEU A 8 -26.07 -20.79 31.87
C LEU A 8 -26.69 -22.03 31.23
N ARG A 9 -26.51 -23.14 31.93
CA ARG A 9 -27.35 -24.33 31.83
C ARG A 9 -28.70 -24.01 32.48
N SER A 10 -29.77 -23.98 31.71
CA SER A 10 -31.15 -24.10 32.22
C SER A 10 -31.75 -25.40 31.71
N SER A 11 -31.85 -26.40 32.59
CA SER A 11 -32.76 -27.52 32.45
C SER A 11 -34.05 -27.16 33.20
N SER A 12 -35.20 -27.22 32.54
CA SER A 12 -36.51 -27.29 33.18
C SER A 12 -37.33 -28.33 32.45
N GLU A 13 -37.90 -29.25 33.22
CA GLU A 13 -38.58 -30.48 32.83
C GLU A 13 -40.08 -30.35 33.24
N GLY A 14 -41.01 -30.88 32.44
CA GLY A 14 -42.48 -30.88 32.65
C GLY A 14 -43.19 -29.76 31.86
N ASP A 15 -44.27 -29.95 31.09
CA ASP A 15 -45.39 -30.90 31.18
C ASP A 15 -46.02 -31.11 29.79
N ALA A 16 -46.71 -32.23 29.59
CA ALA A 16 -47.46 -32.57 28.39
C ALA A 16 -48.86 -31.92 28.40
N ASP A 17 -49.24 -31.21 27.32
CA ASP A 17 -50.60 -31.25 26.75
C ASP A 17 -50.69 -30.44 25.44
N GLU A 18 -51.63 -30.87 24.60
CA GLU A 18 -51.76 -30.67 23.16
C GLU A 18 -52.15 -29.24 22.72
N ARG A 19 -51.49 -28.66 21.70
CA ARG A 19 -52.15 -27.74 20.75
C ARG A 19 -51.35 -27.52 19.46
N SER A 20 -52.00 -27.76 18.33
CA SER A 20 -51.57 -27.46 16.97
C SER A 20 -51.27 -25.97 16.77
N GLY A 21 -50.22 -25.64 15.99
CA GLY A 21 -50.02 -24.29 15.46
C GLY A 21 -48.60 -24.02 14.99
N ASP A 22 -48.42 -24.09 13.68
CA ASP A 22 -47.44 -23.38 12.85
C ASP A 22 -45.95 -23.73 13.02
N SER A 23 -45.50 -24.62 12.14
CA SER A 23 -44.10 -24.75 11.73
C SER A 23 -43.64 -23.47 11.02
N GLU A 24 -43.20 -22.47 11.77
CA GLU A 24 -42.31 -21.45 11.22
C GLU A 24 -40.91 -22.06 11.17
N THR A 25 -40.57 -22.63 10.00
CA THR A 25 -39.18 -22.91 9.62
C THR A 25 -38.38 -21.61 9.68
N THR A 26 -37.80 -21.31 10.84
CA THR A 26 -36.63 -20.44 10.92
C THR A 26 -35.53 -21.17 10.17
N SER A 27 -35.43 -20.88 8.87
CA SER A 27 -34.37 -21.35 7.99
C SER A 27 -33.06 -20.77 8.53
N GLU A 28 -32.45 -21.51 9.43
CA GLU A 28 -31.11 -21.32 9.94
C GLU A 28 -30.16 -21.26 8.75
N PHE A 29 -29.85 -20.03 8.31
CA PHE A 29 -28.85 -19.80 7.27
C PHE A 29 -27.48 -19.99 7.91
N THR A 30 -27.02 -21.23 7.99
CA THR A 30 -25.62 -21.51 8.25
C THR A 30 -24.85 -21.12 6.99
N MET A 31 -24.15 -19.99 7.03
CA MET A 31 -23.23 -19.60 5.97
C MET A 31 -22.04 -20.57 6.03
N VAL A 32 -22.12 -21.69 5.29
CA VAL A 32 -21.02 -22.64 5.15
C VAL A 32 -19.92 -21.98 4.33
N TYR A 33 -18.93 -21.42 5.02
CA TYR A 33 -17.70 -20.96 4.38
C TYR A 33 -16.91 -22.20 3.95
N SER A 34 -16.95 -22.50 2.65
CA SER A 34 -16.02 -23.42 2.01
C SER A 34 -14.83 -22.59 1.51
N PRO A 35 -13.64 -22.64 2.15
CA PRO A 35 -12.42 -22.09 1.55
C PRO A 35 -12.04 -23.02 0.39
N GLY A 36 -12.65 -22.77 -0.76
CA GLY A 36 -12.55 -23.62 -1.93
C GLY A 36 -12.45 -22.79 -3.19
N SER A 37 -11.43 -21.94 -3.25
CA SER A 37 -10.86 -21.44 -4.50
C SER A 37 -9.40 -21.14 -4.22
N ASP A 38 -8.52 -22.08 -4.53
CA ASP A 38 -7.18 -21.71 -4.94
C ASP A 38 -7.37 -20.70 -6.07
N VAL A 39 -7.08 -19.43 -5.80
CA VAL A 39 -7.15 -18.36 -6.80
C VAL A 39 -6.07 -18.70 -7.82
N SER A 40 -6.45 -19.51 -8.81
CA SER A 40 -5.59 -19.80 -9.94
C SER A 40 -5.61 -18.55 -10.81
N THR A 41 -4.71 -17.62 -10.49
CA THR A 41 -4.48 -16.40 -11.28
C THR A 41 -4.36 -16.80 -12.75
N THR A 42 -5.34 -16.44 -13.57
CA THR A 42 -5.31 -16.80 -14.99
C THR A 42 -4.21 -15.99 -15.68
N ASP A 43 -3.67 -16.47 -16.79
CA ASP A 43 -2.61 -15.74 -17.53
C ASP A 43 -3.07 -14.33 -17.97
N THR A 44 -4.38 -14.14 -18.13
CA THR A 44 -4.98 -12.83 -18.39
C THR A 44 -4.83 -11.89 -17.19
N ASP A 45 -5.01 -12.37 -15.97
CA ASP A 45 -4.88 -11.56 -14.75
C ASP A 45 -3.42 -11.17 -14.50
N LYS A 46 -2.46 -12.09 -14.75
CA LYS A 46 -1.03 -11.78 -14.68
C LYS A 46 -0.61 -10.69 -15.66
N THR A 47 -1.23 -10.65 -16.85
CA THR A 47 -0.96 -9.62 -17.86
C THR A 47 -1.48 -8.25 -17.41
N ARG A 48 -2.69 -8.20 -16.84
CA ARG A 48 -3.25 -6.95 -16.29
C ARG A 48 -2.48 -6.43 -15.09
N VAL A 49 -1.98 -7.31 -14.22
CA VAL A 49 -1.18 -6.91 -13.05
C VAL A 49 0.15 -6.25 -13.45
N ARG A 50 0.75 -6.67 -14.56
CA ARG A 50 1.96 -6.02 -15.10
C ARG A 50 1.72 -4.59 -15.59
N GLU A 51 0.47 -4.24 -15.88
CA GLU A 51 0.10 -2.88 -16.27
C GLU A 51 0.19 -1.91 -15.09
N PHE A 52 -0.16 -2.37 -13.88
CA PHE A 52 -0.23 -1.53 -12.68
C PHE A 52 1.04 -1.60 -11.81
N VAL A 53 1.74 -2.73 -11.80
CA VAL A 53 2.96 -2.88 -11.00
C VAL A 53 4.17 -2.38 -11.80
N PRO A 54 4.92 -1.35 -11.33
CA PRO A 54 6.08 -0.83 -12.02
C PRO A 54 7.12 -1.92 -12.34
N GLU A 55 7.67 -1.94 -13.54
CA GLU A 55 8.58 -3.01 -13.99
C GLU A 55 9.92 -3.05 -13.21
N SER A 56 10.33 -1.92 -12.62
CA SER A 56 11.59 -1.80 -11.89
C SER A 56 11.39 -1.39 -10.44
N ASP A 57 12.34 -1.79 -9.60
CA ASP A 57 12.37 -1.46 -8.18
C ASP A 57 12.58 0.05 -7.95
N THR A 58 13.40 0.69 -8.79
CA THR A 58 13.58 2.15 -8.74
C THR A 58 12.28 2.90 -9.04
N ALA A 59 11.49 2.43 -10.00
CA ALA A 59 10.19 3.05 -10.30
C ALA A 59 9.20 2.87 -9.15
N LEU A 60 9.17 1.70 -8.51
CA LEU A 60 8.34 1.48 -7.34
C LEU A 60 8.80 2.36 -6.15
N VAL A 61 10.11 2.52 -5.95
CA VAL A 61 10.64 3.43 -4.92
C VAL A 61 10.25 4.88 -5.19
N ALA A 62 10.23 5.33 -6.45
CA ALA A 62 9.79 6.67 -6.80
C ALA A 62 8.31 6.91 -6.47
N VAL A 63 7.43 5.92 -6.67
CA VAL A 63 6.03 6.00 -6.22
C VAL A 63 5.96 6.10 -4.70
N LEU A 64 6.73 5.28 -3.98
CA LEU A 64 6.84 5.38 -2.52
C LEU A 64 7.49 6.70 -2.06
N ASP A 65 8.24 7.39 -2.94
CA ASP A 65 8.80 8.71 -2.68
C ASP A 65 7.75 9.82 -2.66
N GLU A 66 6.71 9.68 -3.47
CA GLU A 66 5.62 10.63 -3.56
C GLU A 66 4.61 10.45 -2.42
N LEU A 67 4.57 9.26 -1.82
CA LEU A 67 3.71 8.94 -0.69
C LEU A 67 4.33 9.36 0.65
N ASN A 68 3.50 9.95 1.52
CA ASN A 68 3.93 10.39 2.85
C ASN A 68 4.04 9.19 3.80
N THR A 69 5.23 8.63 3.95
CA THR A 69 5.47 7.51 4.87
C THR A 69 5.29 7.89 6.35
N PRO A 70 4.80 6.99 7.21
CA PRO A 70 4.49 5.58 6.94
C PRO A 70 3.23 5.40 6.07
N VAL A 71 3.27 4.43 5.16
CA VAL A 71 2.11 4.07 4.30
C VAL A 71 1.83 2.57 4.34
N THR A 72 0.60 2.19 4.02
CA THR A 72 0.15 0.81 3.95
C THR A 72 0.27 0.24 2.53
N VAL A 73 0.34 -1.10 2.41
CA VAL A 73 0.30 -1.76 1.09
C VAL A 73 -0.99 -1.43 0.34
N ASP A 74 -2.11 -1.27 1.05
CA ASP A 74 -3.39 -0.85 0.47
C ASP A 74 -3.29 0.53 -0.18
N GLU A 75 -2.73 1.52 0.52
CA GLU A 75 -2.53 2.88 -0.02
C GLU A 75 -1.61 2.89 -1.25
N VAL A 76 -0.55 2.09 -1.24
CA VAL A 76 0.34 1.95 -2.41
C VAL A 76 -0.38 1.27 -3.57
N THR A 77 -1.21 0.26 -3.29
CA THR A 77 -2.01 -0.41 -4.30
C THR A 77 -3.00 0.56 -4.93
N ASP A 78 -3.69 1.36 -4.11
CA ASP A 78 -4.63 2.38 -4.56
C ASP A 78 -3.94 3.42 -5.44
N GLU A 79 -2.77 3.93 -5.04
CA GLU A 79 -2.01 4.87 -5.86
C GLU A 79 -1.65 4.29 -7.24
N LEU A 80 -1.26 3.02 -7.31
CA LEU A 80 -0.86 2.36 -8.56
C LEU A 80 -2.04 2.06 -9.50
N ILE A 81 -3.25 1.87 -8.96
CA ILE A 81 -4.43 1.49 -9.74
C ILE A 81 -5.34 2.67 -10.07
N GLU A 82 -5.12 3.83 -9.45
CA GLU A 82 -5.79 5.08 -9.84
C GLU A 82 -5.19 5.70 -11.11
N PRO A 83 -6.00 6.35 -11.96
CA PRO A 83 -7.45 6.51 -11.89
C PRO A 83 -8.24 5.33 -12.52
N ALA A 84 -7.56 4.27 -12.97
CA ALA A 84 -8.16 3.20 -13.77
C ALA A 84 -9.23 2.40 -13.03
N ARG A 85 -9.07 2.19 -11.71
CA ARG A 85 -10.02 1.49 -10.83
C ARG A 85 -10.49 0.14 -11.42
N PRO A 86 -9.56 -0.81 -11.62
CA PRO A 86 -9.87 -2.12 -12.19
C PRO A 86 -10.76 -2.94 -11.24
N PRO A 87 -11.28 -4.11 -11.68
CA PRO A 87 -12.01 -5.03 -10.82
C PRO A 87 -11.23 -5.43 -9.57
N ILE A 88 -11.95 -5.80 -8.50
CA ILE A 88 -11.38 -6.11 -7.19
C ILE A 88 -10.36 -7.26 -7.24
N GLU A 89 -10.51 -8.22 -8.15
CA GLU A 89 -9.58 -9.32 -8.33
C GLU A 89 -8.22 -8.83 -8.85
N THR A 90 -8.22 -7.81 -9.70
CA THR A 90 -6.98 -7.18 -10.20
C THR A 90 -6.30 -6.40 -9.10
N TRP A 91 -7.07 -5.59 -8.34
CA TRP A 91 -6.57 -4.88 -7.16
C TRP A 91 -5.92 -5.86 -6.16
N ALA A 92 -6.61 -6.95 -5.83
CA ALA A 92 -6.12 -7.97 -4.90
C ALA A 92 -4.83 -8.63 -5.40
N THR A 93 -4.72 -8.89 -6.70
CA THR A 93 -3.51 -9.48 -7.28
C THR A 93 -2.33 -8.49 -7.29
N VAL A 94 -2.58 -7.19 -7.50
CA VAL A 94 -1.55 -6.15 -7.36
C VAL A 94 -1.09 -6.06 -5.91
N HIS A 95 -2.02 -5.99 -4.96
CA HIS A 95 -1.74 -5.97 -3.52
C HIS A 95 -0.90 -7.19 -3.10
N GLU A 96 -1.31 -8.40 -3.48
CA GLU A 96 -0.59 -9.63 -3.17
C GLU A 96 0.83 -9.62 -3.74
N ARG A 97 0.99 -9.19 -5.00
CA ARG A 97 2.31 -9.10 -5.64
C ARG A 97 3.22 -8.08 -4.96
N LEU A 98 2.69 -6.95 -4.51
CA LEU A 98 3.45 -5.97 -3.73
C LEU A 98 3.89 -6.58 -2.40
N HIS A 99 2.96 -7.19 -1.67
CA HIS A 99 3.18 -7.74 -0.34
C HIS A 99 4.14 -8.94 -0.33
N GLN A 100 4.01 -9.86 -1.29
CA GLN A 100 4.77 -11.11 -1.31
C GLN A 100 6.11 -11.01 -2.04
N ASP A 101 6.18 -10.20 -3.10
CA ASP A 101 7.37 -10.17 -3.96
C ASP A 101 8.13 -8.84 -3.85
N ARG A 102 7.46 -7.72 -4.15
CA ARG A 102 8.17 -6.46 -4.44
C ARG A 102 8.65 -5.74 -3.19
N LEU A 103 7.80 -5.58 -2.19
CA LEU A 103 8.15 -4.88 -0.95
C LEU A 103 9.19 -5.65 -0.13
N PRO A 104 9.10 -6.99 0.03
CA PRO A 104 10.17 -7.76 0.67
C PRO A 104 11.51 -7.67 -0.06
N ALA A 105 11.50 -7.62 -1.40
CA ALA A 105 12.73 -7.45 -2.18
C ALA A 105 13.38 -6.06 -1.95
N LEU A 106 12.57 -5.00 -1.89
CA LEU A 106 13.04 -3.65 -1.59
C LEU A 106 13.56 -3.51 -0.16
N ASP A 107 12.91 -4.16 0.81
CA ASP A 107 13.35 -4.22 2.20
C ASP A 107 14.69 -4.96 2.34
N ALA A 108 14.82 -6.13 1.71
CA ALA A 108 16.07 -6.88 1.66
C ALA A 108 17.21 -6.08 0.99
N ALA A 109 16.89 -5.21 0.03
CA ALA A 109 17.83 -4.29 -0.61
C ALA A 109 18.15 -3.05 0.24
N GLY A 110 17.47 -2.86 1.38
CA GLY A 110 17.63 -1.70 2.27
C GLY A 110 17.09 -0.39 1.67
N ALA A 111 16.19 -0.48 0.68
CA ALA A 111 15.59 0.68 0.04
C ALA A 111 14.39 1.24 0.83
N ILE A 112 13.69 0.36 1.55
CA ILE A 112 12.57 0.66 2.45
C ILE A 112 12.68 -0.22 3.69
N GLU A 113 11.89 0.08 4.73
CA GLU A 113 11.64 -0.85 5.83
C GLU A 113 10.21 -1.37 5.69
N PHE A 114 10.03 -2.69 5.56
CA PHE A 114 8.71 -3.31 5.35
C PHE A 114 8.30 -4.20 6.54
N ASP A 115 7.27 -3.80 7.26
CA ASP A 115 6.60 -4.65 8.26
C ASP A 115 5.52 -5.50 7.57
N ALA A 116 5.91 -6.71 7.16
CA ALA A 116 5.01 -7.68 6.53
C ALA A 116 3.87 -8.18 7.44
N THR A 117 3.97 -8.00 8.77
CA THR A 117 2.88 -8.39 9.68
C THR A 117 1.79 -7.34 9.70
N ARG A 118 2.17 -6.07 9.55
CA ARG A 118 1.25 -4.93 9.57
C ARG A 118 0.90 -4.40 8.18
N GLY A 119 1.62 -4.82 7.15
CA GLY A 119 1.52 -4.27 5.81
C GLY A 119 1.93 -2.79 5.77
N VAL A 120 2.90 -2.39 6.59
CA VAL A 120 3.34 -0.99 6.71
C VAL A 120 4.73 -0.83 6.10
N ILE A 121 4.92 0.26 5.38
CA ILE A 121 6.13 0.63 4.68
C ILE A 121 6.65 1.96 5.27
N GLU A 122 7.91 1.94 5.70
CA GLU A 122 8.64 3.10 6.18
C GLU A 122 9.85 3.38 5.30
N ARG A 123 10.41 4.60 5.40
CA ARG A 123 11.65 4.94 4.69
C ARG A 123 12.86 4.45 5.46
N SER A 124 13.75 3.74 4.77
CA SER A 124 15.06 3.44 5.30
C SER A 124 15.87 4.74 5.45
N ILE A 125 16.19 5.09 6.69
CA ILE A 125 17.02 6.25 7.04
C ILE A 125 18.42 6.15 6.39
N THR A 126 18.85 4.93 6.05
CA THR A 126 20.15 4.62 5.46
C THR A 126 20.36 5.26 4.08
N ARG A 127 19.30 5.51 3.30
CA ARG A 127 19.40 6.08 1.94
C ARG A 127 19.21 7.60 1.87
N THR A 128 18.64 8.21 2.89
CA THR A 128 18.34 9.66 2.90
C THR A 128 19.60 10.55 2.89
N ASN A 129 20.80 9.97 3.09
CA ASN A 129 22.05 10.72 3.00
C ASN A 129 22.74 10.67 1.63
N GLU A 130 22.23 9.91 0.66
CA GLU A 130 22.90 9.74 -0.64
C GLU A 130 22.13 10.37 -1.79
N ASN A 131 20.83 10.68 -1.62
CA ASN A 131 20.00 11.29 -2.65
C ASN A 131 19.75 12.81 -2.49
N GLN A 132 20.47 13.50 -1.60
CA GLN A 132 20.63 14.96 -1.69
C GLN A 132 21.62 15.30 -2.81
N PHE A 133 21.32 14.86 -4.04
CA PHE A 133 22.14 15.00 -5.25
C PHE A 133 22.15 16.42 -5.84
N PHE A 134 22.19 17.42 -4.98
CA PHE A 134 22.81 18.68 -5.36
C PHE A 134 23.97 18.89 -4.41
N SER A 135 25.14 18.36 -4.80
CA SER A 135 26.41 18.70 -4.16
C SER A 135 26.43 20.20 -3.90
N SER A 136 26.53 20.62 -2.65
CA SER A 136 26.55 22.05 -2.25
C SER A 136 27.55 22.86 -3.10
N ALA A 137 28.65 22.23 -3.53
CA ALA A 137 29.63 22.80 -4.44
C ALA A 137 29.07 23.16 -5.84
N VAL A 138 28.16 22.34 -6.40
CA VAL A 138 27.54 22.58 -7.71
C VAL A 138 26.48 23.69 -7.62
N LEU A 139 25.68 23.72 -6.55
CA LEU A 139 24.76 24.84 -6.29
C LEU A 139 25.50 26.16 -6.08
N ALA A 140 26.63 26.13 -5.36
CA ALA A 140 27.48 27.31 -5.19
C ALA A 140 28.05 27.79 -6.53
N ALA A 141 28.49 26.87 -7.41
CA ALA A 141 29.00 27.21 -8.73
C ALA A 141 27.91 27.80 -9.65
N ILE A 142 26.71 27.23 -9.65
CA ILE A 142 25.57 27.74 -10.44
C ILE A 142 25.13 29.11 -9.91
N SER A 143 25.06 29.28 -8.60
CA SER A 143 24.72 30.56 -7.95
C SER A 143 25.75 31.65 -8.27
N LEU A 144 27.05 31.33 -8.21
CA LEU A 144 28.12 32.27 -8.54
C LEU A 144 28.10 32.65 -10.03
N GLY A 145 27.86 31.69 -10.92
CA GLY A 145 27.73 31.95 -12.36
C GLY A 145 26.58 32.90 -12.67
N LEU A 146 25.40 32.68 -12.08
CA LEU A 146 24.24 33.55 -12.26
C LEU A 146 24.50 34.97 -11.74
N LEU A 147 25.14 35.10 -10.57
CA LEU A 147 25.53 36.38 -9.99
C LEU A 147 26.46 37.17 -10.94
N CYS A 148 27.47 36.51 -11.51
CA CYS A 148 28.40 37.16 -12.44
C CYS A 148 27.69 37.68 -13.70
N VAL A 149 26.74 36.93 -14.25
CA VAL A 149 25.94 37.36 -15.41
C VAL A 149 25.11 38.60 -15.07
N VAL A 150 24.44 38.63 -13.91
CA VAL A 150 23.66 39.79 -13.48
C VAL A 150 24.53 41.03 -13.29
N ILE A 151 25.71 40.89 -12.65
CA ILE A 151 26.64 42.01 -12.47
C ILE A 151 27.14 42.56 -13.81
N ALA A 152 27.46 41.68 -14.76
CA ALA A 152 27.89 42.08 -16.10
C ALA A 152 26.79 42.85 -16.84
N LEU A 153 25.55 42.36 -16.80
CA LEU A 153 24.41 43.03 -17.42
C LEU A 153 24.16 44.41 -16.81
N VAL A 154 24.16 44.54 -15.48
CA VAL A 154 24.00 45.83 -14.80
C VAL A 154 25.14 46.79 -15.17
N SER A 155 26.38 46.30 -15.21
CA SER A 155 27.54 47.13 -15.56
C SER A 155 27.47 47.63 -17.00
N VAL A 156 27.03 46.79 -17.96
CA VAL A 156 26.81 47.19 -19.35
C VAL A 156 25.65 48.20 -19.46
N SER A 157 24.56 47.99 -18.72
CA SER A 157 23.43 48.94 -18.69
C SER A 157 23.82 50.31 -18.11
N VAL A 158 24.67 50.36 -17.09
CA VAL A 158 25.16 51.63 -16.51
C VAL A 158 26.15 52.33 -17.44
N LEU A 159 26.94 51.60 -18.22
CA LEU A 159 27.92 52.19 -19.16
C LEU A 159 27.26 52.76 -20.43
N ILE A 160 26.10 52.22 -20.82
CA ILE A 160 25.36 52.61 -22.03
C ILE A 160 24.34 53.73 -21.74
N SER A 161 24.03 53.99 -20.46
CA SER A 161 23.09 55.02 -20.01
C SER A 161 23.76 56.36 -19.70
#